data_AF-A0A0S9QQ35-F1
#
_entry.id   AF-A0A0S9QQ35-F1
#
_cell.length_a   1.000
_cell.length_b   1.000
_cell.length_c   1.000
_cell.angle_alpha   90.00
_cell.angle_beta   90.00
_cell.angle_gamma   90.00
#
_symmetry.space_group_name_H-M   'P 1'
#
loop_
_entity.id
_entity.type
_entity.pdbx_description
1 polymer ?
#
loop_
_entity_poly.entity_id
_entity_poly.type
_entity_poly.pdbx_seq_one_letter_code
_entity_poly.pdbx_strand_id
1 'polypeptide(L)' 'MTSTPDLPEHDGSDLAELREEIDALQAIPHEEIVNPLPKNLEEREPEAEPTDAIGSEKWDDAEPERSDS' A
#
# COMPACT_ATOMS: atom_id res chain seq x y z
N MET A 1 25.86 9.47 -22.47
CA MET A 1 24.57 9.64 -23.17
C MET A 1 23.74 8.42 -22.85
N THR A 2 22.89 8.48 -21.83
CA THR A 2 21.98 7.38 -21.48
C THR A 2 20.75 7.53 -22.37
N SER A 3 20.61 6.67 -23.37
CA SER A 3 19.38 6.59 -24.16
C SER A 3 18.32 5.94 -23.28
N THR A 4 17.30 6.69 -22.90
CA THR A 4 16.08 6.11 -22.33
C THR A 4 15.51 5.11 -23.35
N PRO A 5 15.10 3.90 -22.94
CA PRO A 5 14.44 2.98 -23.85
C PRO A 5 13.18 3.65 -24.42
N ASP A 6 12.98 3.45 -25.73
CA ASP A 6 11.84 3.89 -26.51
C ASP A 6 10.57 3.58 -25.72
N LEU A 7 9.87 4.62 -25.25
CA LEU A 7 8.58 4.42 -24.60
C LEU A 7 7.66 3.74 -25.63
N PRO A 8 6.79 2.80 -25.23
CA PRO A 8 5.81 2.23 -26.15
C PRO A 8 5.03 3.38 -26.83
N GLU A 9 4.61 3.18 -28.08
CA GLU A 9 3.76 4.16 -28.77
C GLU A 9 2.46 4.34 -27.96
N HIS A 10 2.43 5.36 -27.11
CA HIS A 10 1.24 5.76 -26.37
C HIS A 10 0.30 6.43 -27.37
N ASP A 11 -0.67 5.68 -27.88
CA ASP A 11 -1.71 6.15 -28.81
C ASP A 11 -2.77 7.05 -28.12
N GLY A 12 -2.55 7.37 -26.84
CA GLY A 12 -3.42 8.18 -26.01
C GLY A 12 -4.65 7.43 -25.49
N SER A 13 -4.80 6.14 -25.80
CA SER A 13 -5.87 5.30 -25.23
C SER A 13 -5.67 5.10 -23.72
N ASP A 14 -4.42 4.94 -23.30
CA ASP A 14 -4.00 4.91 -21.90
C ASP A 14 -4.33 6.21 -21.16
N LEU A 15 -4.24 7.36 -21.85
CA LEU A 15 -4.64 8.65 -21.28
C LEU A 15 -6.15 8.77 -21.12
N ALA A 16 -6.94 8.10 -21.96
CA ALA A 16 -8.39 8.08 -21.84
C ALA A 16 -8.84 7.27 -20.61
N GLU A 17 -8.25 6.09 -20.40
CA GLU A 17 -8.48 5.27 -19.20
C GLU A 17 -8.10 6.03 -17.92
N LEU A 18 -6.92 6.66 -17.90
CA LEU A 18 -6.48 7.48 -16.77
C LEU A 18 -7.40 8.69 -16.53
N ARG A 19 -7.98 9.28 -17.58
CA ARG A 19 -8.93 10.38 -17.46
C ARG A 19 -10.23 9.91 -16.80
N GLU A 20 -10.74 8.75 -17.21
CA GLU A 20 -11.95 8.15 -16.63
C GLU A 20 -11.75 7.85 -15.14
N GLU A 21 -10.59 7.31 -14.77
CA GLU A 21 -10.25 7.07 -13.36
C GLU A 21 -10.18 8.38 -12.55
N ILE A 22 -9.53 9.42 -13.09
CA ILE A 22 -9.45 10.73 -12.44
C ILE A 22 -10.84 11.34 -12.25
N ASP A 23 -11.69 11.29 -13.28
CA ASP A 23 -13.04 11.84 -13.21
C ASP A 23 -13.89 11.07 -12.19
N ALA A 24 -13.74 9.74 -12.10
CA ALA A 24 -14.38 8.92 -11.07
C ALA A 24 -13.92 9.29 -9.65
N LEU A 25 -12.62 9.55 -9.44
CA LEU A 25 -12.08 10.00 -8.16
C LEU A 25 -12.54 11.42 -7.80
N GLN A 26 -12.65 12.33 -8.78
CA GLN A 26 -13.16 13.69 -8.57
C GLN A 26 -14.66 13.74 -8.28
N ALA A 27 -15.41 12.73 -8.72
CA ALA A 27 -16.83 12.63 -8.42
C ALA A 27 -17.10 12.34 -6.93
N ILE A 28 -16.10 11.89 -6.18
CA ILE A 28 -16.22 11.64 -4.74
C ILE A 28 -16.38 12.97 -4.01
N PRO A 29 -17.48 13.18 -3.26
CA PRO A 29 -17.70 14.45 -2.57
C PRO A 29 -16.66 14.64 -1.46
N HIS A 30 -16.17 15.87 -1.32
CA HIS A 30 -15.14 16.21 -0.35
C HIS A 30 -15.52 15.82 1.09
N GLU A 31 -16.81 15.93 1.45
CA GLU A 31 -17.32 15.53 2.76
C GLU A 31 -17.12 14.04 3.05
N GLU A 32 -17.26 13.17 2.04
CA GLU A 32 -17.00 11.73 2.21
C GLU A 32 -15.50 11.41 2.32
N ILE A 33 -14.63 12.30 1.85
CA ILE A 33 -13.17 12.17 2.01
C ILE A 33 -12.76 12.52 3.44
N VAL A 34 -13.29 13.62 3.99
CA VAL A 34 -12.90 14.13 5.32
C VAL A 34 -13.71 13.54 6.48
N ASN A 35 -14.93 13.08 6.20
CA ASN A 35 -15.83 12.48 7.18
C ASN A 35 -16.59 11.30 6.54
N PRO A 36 -15.88 10.21 6.19
CA PRO A 36 -16.50 9.04 5.61
C PRO A 36 -17.49 8.41 6.59
N LEU A 37 -18.59 7.89 6.07
CA LEU A 37 -19.46 7.01 6.85
C LEU A 37 -18.70 5.71 7.18
N PRO A 38 -18.94 5.07 8.34
CA PRO A 38 -18.25 3.83 8.73
C PRO A 38 -18.30 2.75 7.64
N LYS A 39 -19.46 2.62 6.98
CA LYS A 39 -19.68 1.69 5.87
C LYS A 39 -18.73 1.93 4.67
N ASN A 40 -18.34 3.18 4.42
CA ASN A 40 -17.43 3.52 3.32
C ASN A 40 -15.99 3.07 3.60
N LEU A 41 -15.64 2.80 4.88
CA LEU A 41 -14.33 2.33 5.29
C LEU A 41 -14.26 0.80 5.34
N GLU A 42 -15.34 0.12 5.76
CA GLU A 42 -15.41 -1.34 5.82
C GLU A 42 -15.06 -2.00 4.47
N GLU A 43 -15.51 -1.43 3.35
CA GLU A 43 -15.20 -1.96 2.00
C GLU A 43 -13.76 -1.64 1.53
N ARG A 44 -13.07 -0.70 2.20
CA ARG A 44 -11.72 -0.24 1.87
C ARG A 44 -10.65 -0.79 2.81
N GLU A 45 -11.05 -1.39 3.93
CA GLU A 45 -10.11 -2.01 4.85
C GLU A 45 -9.53 -3.28 4.21
N PRO A 46 -8.20 -3.44 4.19
CA PRO A 46 -7.59 -4.68 3.75
C PRO A 46 -8.00 -5.82 4.68
N GLU A 47 -8.08 -7.04 4.14
CA GLU A 47 -8.27 -8.22 4.99
C GLU A 47 -7.13 -8.29 6.02
N ALA A 48 -7.49 -8.47 7.28
CA ALA A 48 -6.49 -8.54 8.35
C ALA A 48 -5.61 -9.79 8.14
N GLU A 49 -4.31 -9.58 7.96
CA GLU A 49 -3.36 -10.68 7.92
C GLU A 49 -3.09 -11.22 9.34
N PRO A 50 -2.88 -12.54 9.49
CA PRO A 50 -2.46 -13.11 10.76
C PRO A 50 -1.12 -12.52 11.19
N THR A 51 -1.10 -11.69 12.22
CA THR A 51 0.13 -11.22 12.84
C THR A 51 0.59 -12.19 13.91
N ASP A 52 1.90 -12.40 14.01
CA ASP A 52 2.48 -13.07 15.18
C ASP A 52 2.10 -12.35 16.47
N ALA A 53 1.88 -13.12 17.53
CA ALA A 53 1.60 -12.54 18.83
C ALA A 53 2.79 -11.70 19.31
N ILE A 54 2.52 -10.46 19.73
CA ILE A 54 3.53 -9.61 20.36
C ILE A 54 4.14 -10.36 21.56
N GLY A 55 5.45 -10.68 21.48
CA GLY A 55 6.17 -11.48 22.49
C GLY A 55 6.44 -12.94 22.11
N SER A 56 6.15 -13.37 20.88
CA SER A 56 6.54 -14.70 20.36
C SER A 56 8.05 -14.84 20.06
N GLU A 57 8.75 -13.71 19.97
CA GLU A 57 10.19 -13.66 19.68
C GLU A 57 10.97 -14.34 20.82
N LYS A 58 11.86 -15.28 20.44
CA LYS A 58 12.74 -15.98 21.37
C LYS A 58 13.96 -15.11 21.67
N TRP A 59 13.80 -14.17 22.60
CA TRP A 59 14.90 -13.30 23.07
C TRP A 59 15.97 -14.06 23.88
N ASP A 60 15.73 -15.33 24.22
CA ASP A 60 16.59 -16.13 25.11
C ASP A 60 17.83 -16.76 24.42
N ASP A 61 18.01 -16.63 23.10
CA ASP A 61 19.11 -17.28 22.36
C ASP A 61 20.37 -16.39 22.17
N ALA A 62 20.50 -15.36 22.99
CA ALA A 62 21.67 -14.47 23.02
C ALA A 62 22.35 -14.48 24.40
N GLU A 63 22.64 -15.65 24.94
CA GLU A 63 23.72 -15.78 25.91
C GLU A 63 25.05 -15.79 25.13
N PRO A 64 25.89 -14.74 25.19
CA PRO A 64 27.27 -14.90 24.78
C PRO A 64 27.91 -15.86 25.78
N GLU A 65 28.20 -17.07 25.34
CA GLU A 65 29.13 -18.01 25.99
C GLU A 65 30.37 -17.21 26.42
N ARG A 66 30.39 -16.76 27.68
CA ARG A 66 31.62 -16.27 28.30
C ARG A 66 32.49 -17.49 28.50
N SER A 67 33.33 -17.75 27.50
CA SER A 67 34.46 -18.64 27.63
C SER A 67 35.48 -18.00 28.59
N ASP A 68 35.25 -18.14 29.89
CA ASP A 68 36.25 -17.93 30.94
C ASP A 68 36.66 -19.30 31.49
N SER A 69 37.79 -19.84 30.99
CA SER A 69 38.84 -20.58 31.73
C SER A 69 39.74 -21.38 30.78
#